data_AF-A0A0D6LWP7-F1
#
_entry.id   AF-A0A0D6LWP7-F1
#
_cell.length_a   1.000
_cell.length_b   1.000
_cell.length_c   1.000
_cell.angle_alpha   90.00
_cell.angle_beta   90.00
_cell.angle_gamma   90.00
#
_symmetry.space_group_name_H-M   'P 1'
#
loop_
_entity.id
_entity.type
_entity.pdbx_description
1 polymer ?
#
loop_
_entity_poly.entity_id
_entity_poly.type
_entity_poly.pdbx_seq_one_letter_code
_entity_poly.pdbx_strand_id
1 'polypeptide(L)'
;MEENDKFWGTGAEMSDASRSVIGTILRVNTFAYVVTIVIGVPGNLWVVWKVGVVLLFGRSSTVPRQILYCIFVICCADLLVLCDLLLLVHFQISEQWVFGEVTCKLFYCVEVLNKFLIPVALVHISRASYRSVCVKQEVKKERHHVCLIAANVLAAATVLMLMVFVGYFSKTYWLPPKSMTVCSFMPPPYWEIGFNLTAFFLGYIMTTVAYVYFYANVPILLKRHYSANVRSGQRINSQSLLRIRRTVTAFVVVYLICWTPYWVLFWFLSMVDILHKWMVVVSAFTHLLPYIACTAYPVILTAMNKEIRSAHSSIIDSKKRQLSTIRQGALQAMIAQSGMIQSWMRLGMIPKANTIVEIPEFSDGEVAQL
;
A
#
# COMPACT_ATOMS: atom_id res chain seq x y z
N MET A 1 2.42 -18.46 28.82
CA MET A 1 1.34 -18.51 29.83
C MET A 1 1.32 -17.25 30.71
N GLU A 2 2.31 -16.36 30.57
CA GLU A 2 2.46 -15.21 31.45
C GLU A 2 2.53 -13.89 30.67
N GLU A 3 2.14 -13.83 29.39
CA GLU A 3 2.20 -12.56 28.64
C GLU A 3 0.82 -12.15 28.11
N ASN A 4 0.05 -13.08 27.54
CA ASN A 4 -1.37 -12.84 27.23
C ASN A 4 -2.32 -13.03 28.43
N ASP A 5 -1.99 -13.93 29.39
CA ASP A 5 -2.68 -13.98 30.68
C ASP A 5 -2.16 -12.90 31.66
N LYS A 6 -0.99 -12.28 31.41
CA LYS A 6 -0.56 -11.05 32.12
C LYS A 6 -1.15 -9.79 31.52
N PHE A 7 -1.39 -9.73 30.21
CA PHE A 7 -2.10 -8.61 29.58
C PHE A 7 -3.54 -8.49 30.11
N TRP A 8 -4.14 -9.63 30.50
CA TRP A 8 -5.50 -9.70 31.03
C TRP A 8 -5.63 -10.15 32.49
N GLY A 9 -4.50 -10.41 33.16
CA GLY A 9 -4.25 -10.56 34.59
C GLY A 9 -5.35 -11.21 35.43
N THR A 10 -5.14 -12.48 35.77
CA THR A 10 -5.72 -13.16 36.93
C THR A 10 -5.62 -12.30 38.19
N GLY A 11 -6.77 -11.81 38.66
CA GLY A 11 -7.24 -11.85 40.06
C GLY A 11 -6.28 -11.62 41.23
N ALA A 12 -5.29 -10.74 41.12
CA ALA A 12 -4.65 -10.13 42.30
C ALA A 12 -5.21 -8.72 42.47
N GLU A 13 -5.58 -8.34 43.71
CA GLU A 13 -6.29 -7.12 44.11
C GLU A 13 -5.81 -5.84 43.40
N MET A 14 -6.32 -5.61 42.20
CA MET A 14 -6.04 -4.40 41.43
C MET A 14 -7.09 -3.38 41.83
N SER A 15 -6.67 -2.36 42.60
CA SER A 15 -7.49 -1.21 43.02
C SER A 15 -8.39 -0.72 41.89
N ASP A 16 -9.65 -0.38 42.17
CA ASP A 16 -10.62 0.07 41.16
C ASP A 16 -10.13 1.26 40.31
N ALA A 17 -9.34 2.16 40.90
CA ALA A 17 -8.68 3.25 40.20
C ALA A 17 -7.74 2.76 39.07
N SER A 18 -6.98 1.68 39.31
CA SER A 18 -6.08 1.09 38.29
C SER A 18 -6.87 0.48 37.13
N ARG A 19 -8.03 -0.17 37.40
CA ARG A 19 -8.90 -0.72 36.35
C ARG A 19 -9.52 0.39 35.49
N SER A 20 -9.96 1.47 36.13
CA SER A 20 -10.53 2.64 35.44
C SER A 20 -9.52 3.34 34.53
N VAL A 21 -8.27 3.49 34.98
CA VAL A 21 -7.19 4.07 34.17
C VAL A 21 -6.87 3.20 32.95
N ILE A 22 -6.72 1.89 33.12
CA ILE A 22 -6.46 0.96 32.01
C ILE A 22 -7.61 0.99 31.00
N GLY A 23 -8.85 0.94 31.46
CA GLY A 23 -10.03 1.02 30.59
C GLY A 23 -10.10 2.33 29.80
N THR A 24 -9.75 3.46 30.43
CA THR A 24 -9.70 4.77 29.75
C THR A 24 -8.62 4.79 28.67
N ILE A 25 -7.43 4.26 28.95
CA ILE A 25 -6.32 4.20 28.00
C ILE A 25 -6.66 3.32 26.81
N LEU A 26 -7.28 2.16 27.04
CA LEU A 26 -7.73 1.29 25.96
C LEU A 26 -8.72 2.01 25.05
N ARG A 27 -9.70 2.75 25.60
CA ARG A 27 -10.64 3.55 24.79
C ARG A 27 -9.95 4.65 23.98
N VAL A 28 -8.99 5.36 24.58
CA VAL A 28 -8.19 6.36 23.87
C VAL A 28 -7.41 5.72 22.72
N ASN A 29 -6.83 4.54 22.95
CA ASN A 29 -6.11 3.79 21.92
C ASN A 29 -7.04 3.32 20.79
N THR A 30 -8.22 2.78 21.12
CA THR A 30 -9.24 2.40 20.13
C THR A 30 -9.68 3.61 19.30
N PHE A 31 -9.91 4.76 19.93
CA PHE A 31 -10.24 6.00 19.23
C PHE A 31 -9.13 6.43 18.27
N ALA A 32 -7.86 6.35 18.70
CA ALA A 32 -6.72 6.64 17.85
C ALA A 32 -6.62 5.67 16.65
N TYR A 33 -6.92 4.38 16.82
CA TYR A 33 -7.01 3.42 15.71
C TYR A 33 -8.10 3.80 14.71
N VAL A 34 -9.29 4.18 15.19
CA VAL A 34 -10.38 4.63 14.31
C VAL A 34 -9.96 5.87 13.50
N VAL A 35 -9.34 6.86 14.13
CA VAL A 35 -8.81 8.05 13.43
C VAL A 35 -7.77 7.65 12.39
N THR A 36 -6.87 6.73 12.74
CA THR A 36 -5.83 6.21 11.84
C THR A 36 -6.45 5.54 10.61
N ILE A 37 -7.52 4.77 10.78
CA ILE A 37 -8.26 4.13 9.67
C ILE A 37 -8.95 5.18 8.79
N VAL A 38 -9.68 6.11 9.40
CA VAL A 38 -10.47 7.15 8.68
C VAL A 38 -9.56 8.05 7.83
N ILE A 39 -8.36 8.36 8.29
CA ILE A 39 -7.38 9.16 7.54
C ILE A 39 -6.58 8.28 6.58
N GLY A 40 -6.14 7.11 7.05
CA GLY A 40 -5.23 6.21 6.34
C GLY A 40 -5.83 5.58 5.10
N VAL A 41 -7.07 5.08 5.18
CA VAL A 41 -7.69 4.34 4.07
C VAL A 41 -7.91 5.25 2.87
N PRO A 42 -8.56 6.43 2.98
CA PRO A 42 -8.71 7.34 1.85
C PRO A 42 -7.37 7.84 1.31
N GLY A 43 -6.43 8.15 2.20
CA GLY A 43 -5.09 8.63 1.81
C GLY A 43 -4.33 7.60 0.97
N ASN A 44 -4.27 6.35 1.43
CA ASN A 44 -3.59 5.28 0.71
C ASN A 44 -4.31 4.92 -0.59
N LEU A 45 -5.66 4.81 -0.60
CA LEU A 45 -6.44 4.58 -1.83
C LEU A 45 -6.19 5.65 -2.89
N TRP A 46 -6.14 6.92 -2.48
CA TRP A 46 -5.85 8.03 -3.38
C TRP A 46 -4.46 7.90 -4.01
N VAL A 47 -3.44 7.55 -3.24
CA VAL A 47 -2.08 7.36 -3.75
C VAL A 47 -1.97 6.14 -4.66
N VAL A 48 -2.59 5.02 -4.29
CA VAL A 48 -2.70 3.81 -5.13
C VAL A 48 -3.32 4.16 -6.49
N TRP A 49 -4.42 4.92 -6.49
CA TRP A 49 -5.05 5.39 -7.72
C TRP A 49 -4.11 6.25 -8.57
N LYS A 50 -3.50 7.30 -7.97
CA LYS A 50 -2.58 8.20 -8.67
C LYS A 50 -1.40 7.45 -9.28
N VAL A 51 -0.73 6.63 -8.48
CA VAL A 51 0.49 5.92 -8.87
C VAL A 51 0.15 4.78 -9.84
N GLY A 52 -0.94 4.05 -9.62
CA GLY A 52 -1.43 2.99 -10.49
C GLY A 52 -1.73 3.49 -11.90
N VAL A 53 -2.41 4.64 -12.04
CA VAL A 53 -2.64 5.28 -13.34
C VAL A 53 -1.33 5.62 -14.05
N VAL A 54 -0.34 6.15 -13.32
CA VAL A 54 0.98 6.47 -13.90
C VAL A 54 1.74 5.21 -14.29
N LEU A 55 1.65 4.12 -13.54
CA LEU A 55 2.28 2.83 -13.88
C LEU A 55 1.66 2.20 -15.14
N LEU A 56 0.33 2.24 -15.26
CA LEU A 56 -0.40 1.62 -16.37
C LEU A 56 -0.33 2.43 -17.67
N PHE A 57 -0.40 3.76 -17.58
CA PHE A 57 -0.54 4.63 -18.76
C PHE A 57 0.64 5.57 -19.00
N GLY A 58 1.56 5.72 -18.04
CA GLY A 58 2.75 6.56 -18.16
C GLY A 58 3.83 5.88 -19.00
N ARG A 59 3.90 6.22 -20.29
CA ARG A 59 4.97 5.74 -21.19
C ARG A 59 6.31 6.46 -20.98
N SER A 60 6.30 7.67 -20.40
CA SER A 60 7.50 8.45 -20.05
C SER A 60 7.26 9.24 -18.75
N SER A 61 7.69 8.67 -17.61
CA SER A 61 7.70 9.38 -16.32
C SER A 61 9.13 9.77 -15.97
N THR A 62 9.33 10.99 -15.43
CA THR A 62 10.64 11.44 -14.91
C THR A 62 11.13 10.59 -13.74
N VAL A 63 10.21 9.95 -13.03
CA VAL A 63 10.50 9.04 -11.91
C VAL A 63 10.70 7.60 -12.42
N PRO A 64 11.75 6.88 -11.97
CA PRO A 64 11.96 5.47 -12.29
C PRO A 64 10.75 4.61 -11.94
N ARG A 65 10.30 3.76 -12.89
CA ARG A 65 9.16 2.84 -12.69
C ARG A 65 9.30 1.93 -11.46
N GLN A 66 10.53 1.55 -11.11
CA GLN A 66 10.83 0.75 -9.91
C GLN A 66 10.42 1.46 -8.61
N ILE A 67 10.64 2.78 -8.52
CA ILE A 67 10.26 3.58 -7.34
C ILE A 67 8.74 3.70 -7.27
N LEU A 68 8.07 3.93 -8.41
CA LEU A 68 6.61 3.97 -8.47
C LEU A 68 5.98 2.63 -8.07
N TYR A 69 6.55 1.51 -8.52
CA TYR A 69 6.11 0.18 -8.11
C TYR A 69 6.28 -0.03 -6.59
N CYS A 70 7.42 0.34 -6.01
CA CYS A 70 7.62 0.20 -4.56
C CYS A 70 6.62 1.06 -3.76
N ILE A 71 6.34 2.28 -4.21
CA ILE A 71 5.31 3.14 -3.60
C ILE A 71 3.93 2.49 -3.68
N PHE A 72 3.57 1.92 -4.83
CA PHE A 72 2.31 1.20 -5.00
C PHE A 72 2.22 0.01 -4.04
N VAL A 73 3.27 -0.81 -3.94
CA VAL A 73 3.32 -1.94 -3.00
C VAL A 73 3.18 -1.48 -1.56
N ILE A 74 3.87 -0.40 -1.15
CA ILE A 74 3.76 0.16 0.21
C ILE A 74 2.31 0.56 0.49
N CYS A 75 1.66 1.34 -0.38
CA CYS A 75 0.29 1.77 -0.13
C CYS A 75 -0.72 0.61 -0.15
N CYS A 76 -0.52 -0.41 -0.97
CA CYS A 76 -1.35 -1.63 -0.92
C CYS A 76 -1.15 -2.41 0.39
N ALA A 77 0.10 -2.49 0.87
CA ALA A 77 0.40 -3.11 2.16
C ALA A 77 -0.20 -2.30 3.32
N ASP A 78 -0.07 -0.97 3.31
CA ASP A 78 -0.69 -0.08 4.30
C ASP A 78 -2.22 -0.26 4.33
N LEU A 79 -2.88 -0.39 3.17
CA LEU A 79 -4.32 -0.67 3.12
C LEU A 79 -4.66 -2.04 3.74
N LEU A 80 -3.87 -3.07 3.48
CA LEU A 80 -4.06 -4.38 4.09
C LEU A 80 -3.95 -4.30 5.61
N VAL A 81 -2.98 -3.57 6.13
CA VAL A 81 -2.77 -3.34 7.57
C VAL A 81 -3.89 -2.51 8.18
N LEU A 82 -4.40 -1.50 7.48
CA LEU A 82 -5.54 -0.70 7.95
C LEU A 82 -6.84 -1.51 7.96
N CYS A 83 -7.02 -2.46 7.02
CA CYS A 83 -8.10 -3.44 7.06
C CYS A 83 -7.95 -4.39 8.26
N ASP A 84 -6.73 -4.85 8.53
CA ASP A 84 -6.43 -5.69 9.70
C ASP A 84 -6.71 -4.95 11.02
N LEU A 85 -6.40 -3.66 11.06
CA LEU A 85 -6.70 -2.79 12.19
C LEU A 85 -8.21 -2.64 12.46
N LEU A 86 -9.07 -2.75 11.44
CA LEU A 86 -10.53 -2.78 11.65
C LEU A 86 -10.95 -4.00 12.48
N LEU A 87 -10.31 -5.15 12.26
CA LEU A 87 -10.58 -6.38 13.03
C LEU A 87 -10.19 -6.18 14.50
N LEU A 88 -9.04 -5.55 14.74
CA LEU A 88 -8.57 -5.23 16.08
C LEU A 88 -9.51 -4.23 16.79
N VAL A 89 -9.97 -3.19 16.10
CA VAL A 89 -10.94 -2.22 16.65
C VAL A 89 -12.25 -2.93 17.00
N HIS A 90 -12.76 -3.78 16.11
CA HIS A 90 -13.97 -4.55 16.38
C HIS A 90 -13.80 -5.46 17.60
N PHE A 91 -12.64 -6.15 17.71
CA PHE A 91 -12.31 -6.97 18.87
C PHE A 91 -12.28 -6.16 20.18
N GLN A 92 -11.73 -4.95 20.16
CA GLN A 92 -11.68 -4.07 21.33
C GLN A 92 -13.05 -3.53 21.75
N ILE A 93 -13.95 -3.27 20.80
CA ILE A 93 -15.30 -2.76 21.08
C ILE A 93 -16.26 -3.87 21.51
N SER A 94 -16.21 -5.00 20.80
CA SER A 94 -17.11 -6.14 21.05
C SER A 94 -16.67 -6.97 22.25
N GLU A 95 -15.42 -6.80 22.70
CA GLU A 95 -14.78 -7.61 23.73
C GLU A 95 -14.78 -9.12 23.39
N GLN A 96 -14.88 -9.48 22.11
CA GLN A 96 -14.88 -10.87 21.64
C GLN A 96 -14.38 -10.99 20.19
N TRP A 97 -13.64 -12.05 19.92
CA TRP A 97 -13.19 -12.41 18.58
C TRP A 97 -14.22 -13.30 17.88
N VAL A 98 -14.95 -12.72 16.92
CA VAL A 98 -16.03 -13.40 16.17
C VAL A 98 -15.62 -13.88 14.78
N PHE A 99 -14.41 -13.54 14.31
CA PHE A 99 -13.99 -13.79 12.93
C PHE A 99 -13.45 -15.19 12.65
N GLY A 100 -13.42 -16.05 13.68
CA GLY A 100 -12.93 -17.42 13.60
C GLY A 100 -11.41 -17.55 13.55
N GLU A 101 -10.93 -18.79 13.55
CA GLU A 101 -9.50 -19.12 13.66
C GLU A 101 -8.70 -18.77 12.40
N VAL A 102 -9.28 -18.97 11.21
CA VAL A 102 -8.60 -18.66 9.93
C VAL A 102 -8.24 -17.18 9.87
N THR A 103 -9.19 -16.30 10.20
CA THR A 103 -8.96 -14.85 10.23
C THR A 103 -7.94 -14.49 11.31
N CYS A 104 -7.94 -15.17 12.46
CA CYS A 104 -6.95 -14.96 13.51
C CYS A 104 -5.52 -15.26 13.03
N LYS A 105 -5.34 -16.36 12.27
CA LYS A 105 -4.04 -16.70 11.67
C LYS A 105 -3.63 -15.68 10.62
N LEU A 106 -4.56 -15.24 9.78
CA LEU A 106 -4.30 -14.21 8.76
C LEU A 106 -3.91 -12.87 9.40
N PHE A 107 -4.55 -12.47 10.50
CA PHE A 107 -4.24 -11.25 11.25
C PHE A 107 -2.76 -11.21 11.64
N TYR A 108 -2.25 -12.25 12.31
CA TYR A 108 -0.84 -12.31 12.67
C TYR A 108 0.11 -12.40 11.47
N CYS A 109 -0.30 -13.06 10.39
CA CYS A 109 0.47 -13.10 9.14
C CYS A 109 0.58 -11.71 8.49
N VAL A 110 -0.49 -10.92 8.47
CA VAL A 110 -0.49 -9.53 7.96
C VAL A 110 0.40 -8.64 8.83
N GLU A 111 0.33 -8.80 10.15
CA GLU A 111 1.21 -8.12 11.10
C GLU A 111 2.70 -8.42 10.87
N VAL A 112 3.06 -9.65 10.48
CA VAL A 112 4.42 -9.99 10.06
C VAL A 112 4.76 -9.33 8.73
N LEU A 113 3.89 -9.42 7.72
CA LEU A 113 4.11 -8.77 6.43
C LEU A 113 4.37 -7.27 6.60
N ASN A 114 3.60 -6.57 7.43
CA ASN A 114 3.77 -5.14 7.73
C ASN A 114 5.20 -4.82 8.21
N LYS A 115 5.68 -5.62 9.17
CA LYS A 115 6.98 -5.44 9.83
C LYS A 115 8.17 -5.62 8.88
N PHE A 116 8.05 -6.38 7.80
CA PHE A 116 9.18 -6.70 6.91
C PHE A 116 9.04 -6.17 5.48
N LEU A 117 7.83 -6.16 4.92
CA LEU A 117 7.58 -5.73 3.54
C LEU A 117 7.86 -4.24 3.35
N ILE A 118 7.31 -3.39 4.23
CA ILE A 118 7.53 -1.94 4.17
C ILE A 118 9.03 -1.66 4.27
N PRO A 119 9.77 -2.29 5.20
CA PRO A 119 11.18 -2.01 5.25
C PRO A 119 11.98 -2.36 4.00
N VAL A 120 11.74 -3.55 3.46
CA VAL A 120 12.38 -4.03 2.22
C VAL A 120 12.06 -3.09 1.04
N ALA A 121 10.81 -2.66 0.90
CA ALA A 121 10.40 -1.74 -0.15
C ALA A 121 11.13 -0.38 -0.05
N LEU A 122 11.28 0.16 1.16
CA LEU A 122 12.03 1.40 1.39
C LEU A 122 13.52 1.24 1.08
N VAL A 123 14.15 0.09 1.38
CA VAL A 123 15.56 -0.17 1.00
C VAL A 123 15.70 -0.16 -0.52
N HIS A 124 14.75 -0.76 -1.25
CA HIS A 124 14.72 -0.71 -2.71
C HIS A 124 14.57 0.72 -3.24
N ILE A 125 13.68 1.53 -2.66
CA ILE A 125 13.52 2.95 -3.01
C ILE A 125 14.82 3.72 -2.79
N SER A 126 15.47 3.49 -1.66
CA SER A 126 16.74 4.14 -1.27
C SER A 126 17.86 3.82 -2.25
N ARG A 127 17.98 2.55 -2.62
CA ARG A 127 18.96 2.07 -3.59
C ARG A 127 18.67 2.60 -5.00
N ALA A 128 17.41 2.59 -5.43
CA ALA A 128 17.02 3.13 -6.73
C ALA A 128 17.32 4.64 -6.82
N SER A 129 17.02 5.38 -5.75
CA SER A 129 17.35 6.79 -5.61
C SER A 129 18.87 7.01 -5.64
N TYR A 130 19.64 6.21 -4.91
CA TYR A 130 21.12 6.25 -4.95
C TYR A 130 21.67 6.01 -6.37
N ARG A 131 21.18 4.99 -7.07
CA ARG A 131 21.59 4.69 -8.45
C ARG A 131 21.24 5.81 -9.42
N SER A 132 20.09 6.47 -9.25
CA SER A 132 19.69 7.58 -10.11
C SER A 132 20.63 8.80 -10.02
N VAL A 133 21.32 8.95 -8.88
CA VAL A 133 22.31 10.01 -8.65
C VAL A 133 23.70 9.60 -9.15
N CYS A 134 24.08 8.33 -8.97
CA CYS A 134 25.36 7.80 -9.39
C CYS A 134 25.42 7.53 -10.91
N VAL A 135 25.79 8.54 -11.69
CA VAL A 135 25.88 8.49 -13.17
C VAL A 135 26.92 7.48 -13.72
N LYS A 136 27.74 6.82 -12.89
CA LYS A 136 28.83 5.95 -13.37
C LYS A 136 28.95 4.65 -12.57
N GLN A 137 28.33 3.56 -13.03
CA GLN A 137 28.74 2.21 -12.62
C GLN A 137 28.32 1.16 -13.66
N GLU A 138 29.06 1.08 -14.76
CA GLU A 138 28.82 0.05 -15.80
C GLU A 138 29.68 -1.21 -15.64
N VAL A 139 30.69 -1.24 -14.76
CA VAL A 139 31.75 -2.28 -14.85
C VAL A 139 31.62 -3.45 -13.84
N LYS A 140 30.62 -3.45 -12.93
CA LYS A 140 30.40 -4.58 -11.98
C LYS A 140 28.93 -5.02 -11.89
N LYS A 141 28.17 -4.94 -12.98
CA LYS A 141 26.71 -5.17 -12.99
C LYS A 141 26.35 -6.61 -12.62
N GLU A 142 26.93 -7.62 -13.28
CA GLU A 142 26.40 -8.98 -13.27
C GLU A 142 26.44 -9.67 -11.89
N ARG A 143 27.63 -9.74 -11.25
CA ARG A 143 27.75 -10.32 -9.88
C ARG A 143 26.89 -9.59 -8.85
N HIS A 144 26.79 -8.27 -8.92
CA HIS A 144 25.95 -7.51 -8.00
C HIS A 144 24.44 -7.80 -8.23
N HIS A 145 24.02 -7.99 -9.48
CA HIS A 145 22.63 -8.35 -9.79
C HIS A 145 22.26 -9.73 -9.22
N VAL A 146 23.13 -10.74 -9.35
CA VAL A 146 22.93 -12.07 -8.77
C VAL A 146 22.86 -12.02 -7.24
N CYS A 147 23.82 -11.36 -6.57
CA CYS A 147 23.79 -11.21 -5.11
C CYS A 147 22.50 -10.53 -4.62
N LEU A 148 21.97 -9.57 -5.38
CA LEU A 148 20.73 -8.88 -5.00
C LEU A 148 19.50 -9.77 -5.15
N ILE A 149 19.42 -10.55 -6.24
CA ILE A 149 18.34 -11.52 -6.42
C ILE A 149 18.38 -12.54 -5.29
N ALA A 150 19.56 -13.09 -4.99
CA ALA A 150 19.74 -14.02 -3.88
C ALA A 150 19.33 -13.40 -2.52
N ALA A 151 19.73 -12.16 -2.24
CA ALA A 151 19.33 -11.45 -1.02
C ALA A 151 17.81 -11.23 -0.94
N ASN A 152 17.16 -10.89 -2.05
CA ASN A 152 15.71 -10.73 -2.09
C ASN A 152 14.96 -12.05 -1.91
N VAL A 153 15.44 -13.12 -2.54
CA VAL A 153 14.87 -14.47 -2.37
C VAL A 153 15.02 -14.92 -0.92
N LEU A 154 16.19 -14.70 -0.32
CA LEU A 154 16.42 -15.02 1.08
C LEU A 154 15.50 -14.21 2.00
N ALA A 155 15.37 -12.90 1.77
CA ALA A 155 14.46 -12.05 2.54
C ALA A 155 13.00 -12.52 2.41
N ALA A 156 12.54 -12.84 1.19
CA ALA A 156 11.19 -13.35 0.97
C ALA A 156 10.96 -14.71 1.65
N ALA A 157 11.93 -15.63 1.57
CA ALA A 157 11.88 -16.91 2.25
C ALA A 157 11.83 -16.73 3.78
N THR A 158 12.61 -15.81 4.34
CA THR A 158 12.59 -15.52 5.78
C THR A 158 11.25 -14.93 6.21
N VAL A 159 10.68 -13.99 5.45
CA VAL A 159 9.35 -13.44 5.75
C VAL A 159 8.29 -14.54 5.70
N LEU A 160 8.32 -15.40 4.67
CA LEU A 160 7.39 -16.52 4.56
C LEU A 160 7.52 -17.49 5.74
N MET A 161 8.75 -17.84 6.14
CA MET A 161 9.00 -18.67 7.31
C MET A 161 8.42 -18.06 8.60
N LEU A 162 8.61 -16.75 8.81
CA LEU A 162 8.03 -16.05 9.96
C LEU A 162 6.51 -16.04 9.93
N MET A 163 5.89 -15.86 8.75
CA MET A 163 4.43 -15.94 8.57
C MET A 163 3.90 -17.33 8.90
N VAL A 164 4.54 -18.39 8.38
CA VAL A 164 4.15 -19.78 8.67
C VAL A 164 4.24 -20.05 10.17
N PHE A 165 5.32 -19.57 10.82
CA PHE A 165 5.52 -19.73 12.25
C PHE A 165 4.39 -19.06 13.07
N VAL A 166 4.08 -17.78 12.80
CA VAL A 166 2.98 -17.11 13.52
C VAL A 166 1.61 -17.69 13.18
N GLY A 167 1.38 -18.11 11.95
CA GLY A 167 0.13 -18.76 11.53
C GLY A 167 -0.06 -20.13 12.19
N TYR A 168 1.02 -20.86 12.46
CA TYR A 168 0.96 -22.15 13.15
C TYR A 168 0.65 -22.01 14.64
N PHE A 169 1.28 -21.05 15.32
CA PHE A 169 1.13 -20.85 16.76
C PHE A 169 0.01 -19.87 17.17
N SER A 170 -0.69 -19.27 16.21
CA SER A 170 -1.88 -18.47 16.49
C SER A 170 -3.14 -19.33 16.50
N LYS A 171 -3.96 -19.13 17.53
CA LYS A 171 -5.22 -19.85 17.73
C LYS A 171 -6.26 -18.99 18.41
N THR A 172 -7.52 -19.36 18.21
CA THR A 172 -8.64 -18.81 18.97
C THR A 172 -8.98 -19.73 20.12
N TYR A 173 -9.21 -19.19 21.32
CA TYR A 173 -9.68 -19.97 22.46
C TYR A 173 -10.65 -19.18 23.34
N TRP A 174 -11.48 -19.90 24.08
CA TRP A 174 -12.40 -19.34 25.05
C TRP A 174 -11.66 -19.02 26.34
N LEU A 175 -11.81 -17.80 26.86
CA LEU A 175 -11.24 -17.36 28.13
C LEU A 175 -12.34 -17.32 29.21
N PRO A 176 -12.45 -18.35 30.07
CA PRO A 176 -13.55 -18.46 31.04
C PRO A 176 -13.67 -17.27 32.01
N PRO A 177 -12.57 -16.70 32.56
CA PRO A 177 -12.65 -15.57 33.48
C PRO A 177 -13.32 -14.31 32.91
N LYS A 178 -13.30 -14.13 31.59
CA LYS A 178 -13.89 -12.97 30.91
C LYS A 178 -15.06 -13.32 30.02
N SER A 179 -15.42 -14.61 29.95
CA SER A 179 -16.47 -15.14 29.07
C SER A 179 -16.37 -14.60 27.64
N MET A 180 -15.15 -14.63 27.08
CA MET A 180 -14.88 -14.11 25.74
C MET A 180 -13.95 -15.02 24.93
N THR A 181 -14.17 -15.07 23.62
CA THR A 181 -13.23 -15.70 22.68
C THR A 181 -12.12 -14.72 22.33
N VAL A 182 -10.86 -15.15 22.42
CA VAL A 182 -9.70 -14.33 22.06
C VAL A 182 -8.92 -14.96 20.92
N CYS A 183 -8.34 -14.13 20.06
CA CYS A 183 -7.33 -14.51 19.09
C CYS A 183 -5.96 -14.20 19.68
N SER A 184 -5.08 -15.21 19.74
CA SER A 184 -3.83 -15.11 20.49
C SER A 184 -2.72 -15.92 19.83
N PHE A 185 -1.52 -15.36 19.84
CA PHE A 185 -0.29 -16.03 19.46
C PHE A 185 0.33 -16.70 20.69
N MET A 186 0.50 -18.03 20.65
CA MET A 186 0.92 -18.86 21.79
C MET A 186 2.04 -19.84 21.40
N PRO A 187 3.24 -19.36 21.06
CA PRO A 187 4.41 -20.22 20.87
C PRO A 187 4.92 -20.79 22.20
N PRO A 188 5.66 -21.91 22.18
CA PRO A 188 6.43 -22.36 23.33
C PRO A 188 7.55 -21.34 23.67
N PRO A 189 7.93 -21.16 24.95
CA PRO A 189 8.84 -20.09 25.39
C PRO A 189 10.20 -20.05 24.65
N TYR A 190 10.79 -21.21 24.37
CA TYR A 190 12.06 -21.28 23.63
C TYR A 190 11.93 -20.73 22.19
N TRP A 191 10.85 -21.09 21.51
CA TRP A 191 10.58 -20.66 20.14
C TRP A 191 10.14 -19.19 20.09
N GLU A 192 9.45 -18.71 21.12
CA GLU A 192 9.08 -17.31 21.30
C GLU A 192 10.30 -16.40 21.33
N ILE A 193 11.28 -16.70 22.19
CA ILE A 193 12.53 -15.93 22.28
C ILE A 193 13.26 -15.94 20.93
N GLY A 194 13.37 -17.10 20.30
CA GLY A 194 14.01 -17.23 18.99
C GLY A 194 13.33 -16.39 17.90
N PHE A 195 12.00 -16.40 17.87
CA PHE A 195 11.20 -15.58 16.97
C PHE A 195 11.38 -14.10 17.25
N ASN A 196 11.31 -13.68 18.52
CA ASN A 196 11.43 -12.29 18.93
C ASN A 196 12.81 -11.71 18.57
N LEU A 197 13.88 -12.45 18.85
CA LEU A 197 15.24 -12.06 18.47
C LEU A 197 15.38 -11.95 16.95
N THR A 198 14.92 -12.96 16.22
CA THR A 198 14.97 -12.96 14.76
C THR A 198 14.21 -11.77 14.18
N ALA A 199 13.01 -11.52 14.68
CA ALA A 199 12.18 -10.41 14.25
C ALA A 199 12.84 -9.05 14.54
N PHE A 200 13.44 -8.87 15.71
CA PHE A 200 14.15 -7.65 16.08
C PHE A 200 15.39 -7.40 15.20
N PHE A 201 16.26 -8.39 15.04
CA PHE A 201 17.48 -8.24 14.25
C PHE A 201 17.18 -7.99 12.77
N LEU A 202 16.28 -8.79 12.19
CA LEU A 202 15.94 -8.68 10.77
C LEU A 202 15.01 -7.50 10.49
N GLY A 203 13.99 -7.31 11.32
CA GLY A 203 12.94 -6.33 11.12
C GLY A 203 13.39 -4.92 11.44
N TYR A 204 14.28 -4.74 12.42
CA TYR A 204 14.69 -3.42 12.89
C TYR A 204 16.18 -3.11 12.72
N ILE A 205 17.09 -3.94 13.23
CA ILE A 205 18.52 -3.61 13.22
C ILE A 205 19.06 -3.57 11.79
N MET A 206 18.85 -4.65 11.04
CA MET A 206 19.32 -4.76 9.66
C MET A 206 18.69 -3.68 8.76
N THR A 207 17.39 -3.43 8.91
CA THR A 207 16.67 -2.43 8.11
C THR A 207 17.11 -1.02 8.46
N THR A 208 17.26 -0.71 9.74
CA THR A 208 17.74 0.60 10.23
C THR A 208 19.17 0.86 9.79
N VAL A 209 20.07 -0.12 9.88
CA VAL A 209 21.46 0.03 9.39
C VAL A 209 21.46 0.26 7.89
N ALA A 210 20.67 -0.49 7.12
CA ALA A 210 20.53 -0.28 5.69
C ALA A 210 20.03 1.14 5.38
N TYR A 211 19.05 1.64 6.13
CA TYR A 211 18.59 3.02 5.99
C TYR A 211 19.67 4.02 6.35
N VAL A 212 20.23 3.97 7.54
CA VAL A 212 21.28 4.93 7.93
C VAL A 212 22.41 4.92 6.90
N TYR A 213 22.81 3.75 6.39
CA TYR A 213 23.81 3.62 5.32
C TYR A 213 23.37 4.31 4.01
N PHE A 214 22.26 3.90 3.40
CA PHE A 214 21.85 4.46 2.10
C PHE A 214 21.57 5.96 2.21
N TYR A 215 20.97 6.39 3.32
CA TYR A 215 20.53 7.76 3.50
C TYR A 215 21.61 8.70 4.02
N ALA A 216 22.65 8.23 4.73
CA ALA A 216 23.84 9.02 5.00
C ALA A 216 24.68 9.22 3.72
N ASN A 217 24.72 8.22 2.84
CA ASN A 217 25.46 8.30 1.59
C ASN A 217 24.81 9.22 0.56
N VAL A 218 23.48 9.30 0.48
CA VAL A 218 22.77 10.15 -0.50
C VAL A 218 23.19 11.64 -0.41
N PRO A 219 23.18 12.32 0.77
CA PRO A 219 23.67 13.69 0.93
C PRO A 219 25.16 13.85 0.61
N ILE A 220 26.01 12.89 1.01
CA ILE A 220 27.46 12.93 0.78
C ILE A 220 27.74 12.88 -0.73
N LEU A 221 27.08 11.97 -1.44
CA LEU A 221 27.21 11.88 -2.90
C LEU A 221 26.63 13.08 -3.62
N LEU A 222 25.47 13.60 -3.18
CA LEU A 222 24.92 14.84 -3.73
C LEU A 222 25.90 16.01 -3.57
N LYS A 223 26.51 16.16 -2.38
CA LYS A 223 27.51 17.21 -2.12
C LYS A 223 28.72 17.04 -3.03
N ARG A 224 29.21 15.80 -3.20
CA ARG A 224 30.33 15.49 -4.08
C ARG A 224 30.02 15.78 -5.55
N HIS A 225 28.83 15.42 -6.03
CA HIS A 225 28.37 15.71 -7.39
C HIS A 225 28.19 17.21 -7.63
N TYR A 226 27.62 17.93 -6.66
CA TYR A 226 27.50 19.38 -6.73
C TYR A 226 28.88 20.05 -6.83
N SER A 227 29.83 19.69 -5.97
CA SER A 227 31.20 20.23 -6.01
C SER A 227 31.96 19.86 -7.28
N ALA A 228 31.77 18.65 -7.82
CA ALA A 228 32.40 18.22 -9.07
C ALA A 228 31.81 18.93 -10.30
N ASN A 229 30.50 19.21 -10.31
CA ASN A 229 29.83 19.82 -11.46
C ASN A 229 29.86 21.36 -11.43
N VAL A 230 29.98 21.99 -10.26
CA VAL A 230 30.38 23.41 -10.15
C VAL A 230 31.76 23.62 -10.78
N ARG A 231 32.67 22.65 -10.64
CA ARG A 231 33.97 22.63 -11.34
C ARG A 231 33.85 22.42 -12.86
N SER A 232 32.76 21.81 -13.36
CA SER A 232 32.55 21.56 -14.80
C SER A 232 31.61 22.56 -15.49
N GLY A 233 31.10 23.58 -14.78
CA GLY A 233 30.25 24.63 -15.35
C GLY A 233 28.82 24.19 -15.70
N GLN A 234 28.39 22.98 -15.34
CA GLN A 234 27.06 22.47 -15.68
C GLN A 234 26.00 22.97 -14.68
N ARG A 235 25.03 23.77 -15.15
CA ARG A 235 23.87 24.21 -14.35
C ARG A 235 22.95 23.02 -14.05
N ILE A 236 23.03 22.50 -12.82
CA ILE A 236 22.11 21.46 -12.34
C ILE A 236 20.91 22.11 -11.68
N ASN A 237 19.72 21.53 -11.92
CA ASN A 237 18.50 21.87 -11.20
C ASN A 237 18.60 21.41 -9.74
N SER A 238 19.32 22.17 -8.90
CA SER A 238 19.56 21.88 -7.48
C SER A 238 18.26 21.65 -6.69
N GLN A 239 17.15 22.23 -7.14
CA GLN A 239 15.84 22.11 -6.50
C GLN A 239 15.21 20.72 -6.62
N SER A 240 15.39 19.98 -7.72
CA SER A 240 14.83 18.62 -7.86
C SER A 240 15.59 17.61 -6.99
N LEU A 241 16.92 17.73 -6.94
CA LEU A 241 17.80 16.93 -6.07
C LEU A 241 17.53 17.19 -4.57
N LEU A 242 17.35 18.44 -4.17
CA LEU A 242 16.96 18.82 -2.79
C LEU A 242 15.59 18.27 -2.39
N ARG A 243 14.64 18.23 -3.34
CA ARG A 243 13.30 17.69 -3.13
C ARG A 243 13.32 16.19 -2.89
N ILE A 244 14.01 15.43 -3.75
CA ILE A 244 14.19 13.98 -3.58
C ILE A 244 14.82 13.70 -2.21
N ARG A 245 15.91 14.42 -1.85
CA ARG A 245 16.55 14.31 -0.53
C ARG A 245 15.56 14.54 0.62
N ARG A 246 14.77 15.61 0.57
CA ARG A 246 13.83 15.95 1.65
C ARG A 246 12.73 14.88 1.81
N THR A 247 12.19 14.37 0.70
CA THR A 247 11.14 13.32 0.73
C THR A 247 11.70 12.04 1.34
N VAL A 248 12.87 11.63 0.85
CA VAL A 248 13.58 10.42 1.26
C VAL A 248 13.97 10.52 2.75
N THR A 249 14.52 11.65 3.22
CA THR A 249 14.78 11.86 4.66
C THR A 249 13.51 11.86 5.51
N ALA A 250 12.39 12.43 5.04
CA ALA A 250 11.13 12.42 5.78
C ALA A 250 10.59 11.00 6.01
N PHE A 251 10.68 10.11 5.01
CA PHE A 251 10.32 8.70 5.17
C PHE A 251 11.12 7.99 6.26
N VAL A 252 12.42 8.23 6.35
CA VAL A 252 13.28 7.63 7.38
C VAL A 252 12.94 8.16 8.75
N VAL A 253 12.78 9.48 8.88
CA VAL A 253 12.46 10.09 10.18
C VAL A 253 11.15 9.53 10.70
N VAL A 254 10.11 9.42 9.85
CA VAL A 254 8.84 8.81 10.25
C VAL A 254 9.00 7.33 10.58
N TYR A 255 9.76 6.57 9.79
CA TYR A 255 10.03 5.16 10.10
C TYR A 255 10.68 5.00 11.47
N LEU A 256 11.75 5.74 11.76
CA LEU A 256 12.45 5.66 13.05
C LEU A 256 11.53 6.08 14.21
N ILE A 257 10.86 7.23 14.10
CA ILE A 257 9.98 7.71 15.18
C ILE A 257 8.85 6.71 15.46
N CYS A 258 8.28 6.10 14.42
CA CYS A 258 7.14 5.20 14.59
C CYS A 258 7.52 3.76 14.97
N TRP A 259 8.63 3.25 14.47
CA TRP A 259 9.00 1.84 14.66
C TRP A 259 10.02 1.63 15.79
N THR A 260 10.92 2.58 16.04
CA THR A 260 11.92 2.42 17.12
C THR A 260 11.28 2.16 18.48
N PRO A 261 10.25 2.91 18.93
CA PRO A 261 9.66 2.67 20.25
C PRO A 261 9.03 1.29 20.37
N TYR A 262 8.39 0.82 19.29
CA TYR A 262 7.85 -0.54 19.20
C TYR A 262 8.94 -1.59 19.40
N TRP A 263 10.03 -1.52 18.63
CA TRP A 263 11.09 -2.52 18.69
C TRP A 263 11.88 -2.47 20.00
N VAL A 264 12.08 -1.29 20.58
CA VAL A 264 12.73 -1.13 21.89
C VAL A 264 11.87 -1.77 22.98
N LEU A 265 10.56 -1.49 22.99
CA LEU A 265 9.67 -2.09 23.98
C LEU A 265 9.57 -3.61 23.79
N PHE A 266 9.43 -4.07 22.54
CA PHE A 266 9.34 -5.49 22.22
C PHE A 266 10.56 -6.27 22.71
N TRP A 267 11.77 -5.72 22.54
CA TRP A 267 12.99 -6.33 23.05
C TRP A 267 13.09 -6.24 24.58
N PHE A 268 12.72 -5.11 25.16
CA PHE A 268 12.73 -4.91 26.60
C PHE A 268 11.80 -5.87 27.34
N LEU A 269 10.57 -6.07 26.83
CA LEU A 269 9.61 -7.03 27.37
C LEU A 269 10.10 -8.48 27.22
N SER A 270 10.79 -8.81 26.13
CA SER A 270 11.37 -10.14 25.93
C SER A 270 12.51 -10.47 26.89
N MET A 271 13.13 -9.49 27.56
CA MET A 271 14.26 -9.68 28.48
C MET A 271 13.88 -9.54 29.96
N VAL A 272 12.73 -8.93 30.26
CA VAL A 272 12.32 -8.55 31.61
C VAL A 272 10.89 -9.01 31.88
N ASP A 273 10.73 -10.03 32.72
CA ASP A 273 9.42 -10.59 33.10
C ASP A 273 8.58 -9.69 34.05
N ILE A 274 9.09 -8.49 34.38
CA ILE A 274 8.48 -7.58 35.34
C ILE A 274 7.35 -6.80 34.68
N LEU A 275 6.11 -7.27 34.86
CA LEU A 275 4.94 -6.59 34.35
C LEU A 275 4.49 -5.47 35.29
N HIS A 276 5.08 -4.28 35.14
CA HIS A 276 4.62 -3.10 35.87
C HIS A 276 3.41 -2.46 35.17
N LYS A 277 2.46 -1.91 35.93
CA LYS A 277 1.23 -1.28 35.39
C LYS A 277 1.49 -0.24 34.29
N TRP A 278 2.59 0.52 34.41
CA TRP A 278 3.04 1.50 33.41
C TRP A 278 3.42 0.86 32.07
N MET A 279 3.85 -0.40 32.04
CA MET A 279 4.24 -1.07 30.80
C MET A 279 3.04 -1.37 29.90
N VAL A 280 1.85 -1.63 30.46
CA VAL A 280 0.62 -1.79 29.66
C VAL A 280 0.28 -0.50 28.93
N VAL A 281 0.44 0.64 29.62
CA VAL A 281 0.21 1.97 29.03
C VAL A 281 1.20 2.25 27.92
N VAL A 282 2.49 2.06 28.19
CA VAL A 282 3.55 2.27 27.19
C VAL A 282 3.33 1.34 25.99
N SER A 283 2.99 0.07 26.23
CA SER A 283 2.70 -0.91 25.18
C SER A 283 1.55 -0.51 24.27
N ALA A 284 0.44 -0.02 24.82
CA ALA A 284 -0.69 0.43 24.01
C ALA A 284 -0.28 1.53 23.03
N PHE A 285 0.45 2.54 23.50
CA PHE A 285 0.91 3.65 22.66
C PHE A 285 2.01 3.24 21.68
N THR A 286 2.95 2.37 22.06
CA THR A 286 4.00 1.92 21.14
C THR A 286 3.45 1.05 20.01
N HIS A 287 2.40 0.26 20.25
CA HIS A 287 1.73 -0.51 19.21
C HIS A 287 0.91 0.38 18.27
N LEU A 288 0.49 1.57 18.71
CA LEU A 288 -0.20 2.54 17.85
C LEU A 288 0.71 3.18 16.80
N LEU A 289 1.97 3.42 17.14
CA LEU A 289 2.90 4.18 16.30
C LEU A 289 3.15 3.58 14.90
N PRO A 290 3.34 2.26 14.71
CA PRO A 290 3.44 1.65 13.38
C PRO A 290 2.22 1.93 12.50
N TYR A 291 1.01 1.90 13.05
CA TYR A 291 -0.21 2.19 12.28
C TYR A 291 -0.29 3.67 11.88
N ILE A 292 0.18 4.58 12.73
CA ILE A 292 0.30 6.01 12.37
C ILE A 292 1.25 6.17 11.17
N ALA A 293 2.35 5.41 11.09
CA ALA A 293 3.26 5.46 9.95
C ALA A 293 2.57 5.15 8.61
N CYS A 294 1.68 4.15 8.58
CA CYS A 294 0.87 3.79 7.41
C CYS A 294 0.00 4.95 6.89
N THR A 295 -0.40 5.88 7.77
CA THR A 295 -1.17 7.09 7.39
C THR A 295 -0.28 8.25 6.95
N ALA A 296 0.94 8.31 7.48
CA ALA A 296 1.88 9.39 7.18
C ALA A 296 2.48 9.26 5.77
N TYR A 297 2.68 8.04 5.26
CA TYR A 297 3.31 7.80 3.96
C TYR A 297 2.55 8.46 2.79
N PRO A 298 1.21 8.35 2.66
CA PRO A 298 0.45 9.08 1.66
C PRO A 298 0.57 10.61 1.76
N VAL A 299 0.57 11.15 2.98
CA VAL A 299 0.67 12.60 3.22
C VAL A 299 2.03 13.11 2.74
N ILE A 300 3.11 12.39 3.05
CA ILE A 300 4.47 12.70 2.57
C ILE A 300 4.53 12.64 1.04
N LEU A 301 3.96 11.60 0.43
CA LEU A 301 3.98 11.41 -1.03
C LEU A 301 3.19 12.49 -1.77
N THR A 302 2.01 12.85 -1.27
CA THR A 302 1.14 13.85 -1.90
C THR A 302 1.65 15.28 -1.69
N ALA A 303 2.18 15.60 -0.50
CA ALA A 303 2.73 16.92 -0.20
C ALA A 303 4.00 17.21 -1.01
N MET A 304 4.84 16.19 -1.26
CA MET A 304 6.20 16.42 -1.75
C MET A 304 6.41 16.15 -3.24
N ASN A 305 5.63 15.26 -3.87
CA ASN A 305 5.80 14.95 -5.30
C ASN A 305 4.89 15.78 -6.22
N LYS A 306 5.30 17.05 -6.46
CA LYS A 306 4.73 17.87 -7.55
C LYS A 306 4.85 17.19 -8.93
N GLU A 307 5.90 16.39 -9.15
CA GLU A 307 6.15 15.70 -10.42
C GLU A 307 5.17 14.54 -10.68
N ILE A 308 4.85 13.72 -9.69
CA ILE A 308 3.83 12.67 -9.83
C ILE A 308 2.46 13.29 -10.09
N ARG A 309 2.14 14.40 -9.41
CA ARG A 309 0.92 15.18 -9.65
C ARG A 309 0.88 15.76 -11.06
N SER A 310 1.99 16.29 -11.56
CA SER A 310 2.11 16.81 -12.93
C SER A 310 1.98 15.71 -13.99
N ALA A 311 2.66 14.58 -13.81
CA ALA A 311 2.58 13.43 -14.71
C ALA A 311 1.17 12.86 -14.75
N HIS A 312 0.54 12.66 -13.60
CA HIS A 312 -0.86 12.23 -13.52
C HIS A 312 -1.81 13.22 -14.16
N SER A 313 -1.66 14.53 -13.93
CA SER A 313 -2.49 15.55 -14.59
C SER A 313 -2.36 15.46 -16.10
N SER A 314 -1.14 15.38 -16.62
CA SER A 314 -0.90 15.29 -18.07
C SER A 314 -1.53 14.04 -18.71
N ILE A 315 -1.52 12.90 -18.01
CA ILE A 315 -2.14 11.66 -18.48
C ILE A 315 -3.67 11.76 -18.47
N ILE A 316 -4.26 12.29 -17.40
CA ILE A 316 -5.71 12.51 -17.32
C ILE A 316 -6.16 13.49 -18.40
N ASP A 317 -5.45 14.60 -18.58
CA ASP A 317 -5.79 15.60 -19.59
C ASP A 317 -5.69 15.04 -21.01
N SER A 318 -4.72 14.15 -21.25
CA SER A 318 -4.60 13.43 -22.53
C SER A 318 -5.76 12.44 -22.74
N LYS A 319 -6.11 11.63 -21.74
CA LYS A 319 -7.22 10.67 -21.81
C LYS A 319 -8.59 11.35 -21.93
N LYS A 320 -8.80 12.46 -21.22
CA LYS A 320 -10.00 13.29 -21.32
C LYS A 320 -10.12 13.89 -22.72
N ARG A 321 -9.02 14.36 -23.31
CA ARG A 321 -8.98 14.81 -24.71
C ARG A 321 -9.33 13.70 -25.69
N GLN A 322 -8.72 12.51 -25.54
CA GLN A 322 -9.06 11.34 -26.37
C GLN A 322 -10.56 10.99 -26.29
N LEU A 323 -11.14 10.94 -25.08
CA LEU A 323 -12.57 10.69 -24.90
C LEU A 323 -13.45 11.78 -25.52
N SER A 324 -13.07 13.05 -25.41
CA SER A 324 -13.80 14.14 -26.07
C SER A 324 -13.75 14.04 -27.59
N THR A 325 -12.61 13.64 -28.18
CA THR A 325 -12.46 13.45 -29.61
C THR A 325 -13.28 12.25 -30.10
N ILE A 326 -13.30 11.14 -29.37
CA ILE A 326 -14.15 9.98 -29.68
C ILE A 326 -15.64 10.37 -29.61
N ARG A 327 -16.04 11.11 -28.57
CA ARG A 327 -17.43 11.59 -28.41
C ARG A 327 -17.82 12.56 -29.54
N GLN A 328 -16.92 13.45 -29.95
CA GLN A 328 -17.16 14.37 -31.07
C GLN A 328 -17.21 13.63 -32.41
N GLY A 329 -16.33 12.65 -32.64
CA GLY A 329 -16.38 11.80 -33.83
C GLY A 329 -17.66 10.96 -33.90
N ALA A 330 -18.11 10.40 -32.77
CA ALA A 330 -19.38 9.70 -32.68
C ALA A 330 -20.58 10.63 -32.92
N LEU A 331 -20.54 11.86 -32.38
CA LEU A 331 -21.58 12.87 -32.62
C LEU A 331 -21.61 13.33 -34.07
N GLN A 332 -20.45 13.55 -34.69
CA GLN A 332 -20.34 13.88 -36.13
C GLN A 332 -20.83 12.73 -37.01
N ALA A 333 -20.53 11.48 -36.66
CA ALA A 333 -21.05 10.31 -37.37
C ALA A 333 -22.58 10.21 -37.25
N MET A 334 -23.14 10.44 -36.07
CA MET A 334 -24.60 10.49 -35.87
C MET A 334 -25.25 11.64 -36.64
N ILE A 335 -24.64 12.83 -36.64
CA ILE A 335 -25.13 13.98 -37.41
C ILE A 335 -25.07 13.69 -38.91
N ALA A 336 -23.97 13.10 -39.40
CA ALA A 336 -23.83 12.71 -40.81
C ALA A 336 -24.88 11.67 -41.22
N GLN A 337 -25.14 10.66 -40.37
CA GLN A 337 -26.22 9.69 -40.62
C GLN A 337 -27.60 10.36 -40.62
N SER A 338 -27.87 11.29 -39.68
CA SER A 338 -29.13 12.04 -39.67
C SER A 338 -29.31 12.95 -40.89
N GLY A 339 -28.23 13.56 -41.38
CA GLY A 339 -28.24 14.39 -42.59
C GLY A 339 -28.40 13.60 -43.88
N MET A 340 -27.84 12.38 -43.94
CA MET A 340 -28.10 11.43 -45.03
C MET A 340 -29.55 10.97 -45.03
N ILE A 341 -30.13 10.68 -43.85
CA ILE A 341 -31.54 10.31 -43.69
C ILE A 341 -32.46 11.47 -44.10
N GLN A 342 -32.15 12.71 -43.72
CA GLN A 342 -32.89 13.89 -44.18
C GLN A 342 -32.76 14.14 -45.68
N SER A 343 -31.59 13.89 -46.26
CA SER A 343 -31.38 13.99 -47.71
C SER A 343 -32.14 12.89 -48.47
N TRP A 344 -32.18 11.67 -47.94
CA TRP A 344 -33.02 10.58 -48.42
C TRP A 344 -34.52 10.92 -48.34
N MET A 345 -34.97 11.55 -47.25
CA MET A 345 -36.35 12.04 -47.16
C MET A 345 -36.65 13.15 -48.16
N ARG A 346 -35.67 14.00 -48.53
CA ARG A 346 -35.84 15.02 -49.59
C ARG A 346 -35.79 14.44 -51.01
N LEU A 347 -34.99 13.39 -51.22
CA LEU A 347 -34.85 12.68 -52.51
C LEU A 347 -35.93 11.61 -52.72
N GLY A 348 -36.62 11.21 -51.64
CA GLY A 348 -37.82 10.39 -51.66
C GLY A 348 -39.00 11.18 -52.19
N MET A 349 -39.13 11.17 -53.52
CA MET A 349 -40.36 11.53 -54.22
C MET A 349 -41.54 10.86 -53.54
N ILE A 350 -42.49 11.64 -53.04
CA ILE A 350 -43.86 11.19 -52.81
C ILE A 350 -44.41 10.86 -54.21
N PRO A 351 -44.71 9.59 -54.57
CA PRO A 351 -45.50 9.35 -55.76
C PRO A 351 -46.90 9.88 -55.46
N LYS A 352 -47.31 10.92 -56.17
CA LYS A 352 -48.72 11.31 -56.24
C LYS A 352 -49.52 10.07 -56.68
N ALA A 353 -50.58 9.79 -55.94
CA ALA A 353 -51.62 8.87 -56.35
C ALA A 353 -52.20 9.23 -57.74
N ASN A 354 -52.81 8.22 -58.37
CA ASN A 354 -53.45 8.16 -59.70
C ASN A 354 -52.49 7.61 -60.78
N THR A 355 -52.81 6.60 -61.60
CA THR A 355 -54.09 6.32 -62.26
C THR A 355 -54.02 4.94 -62.95
N ILE A 356 -55.10 4.15 -62.81
CA ILE A 356 -55.72 3.18 -63.75
C ILE A 356 -54.99 1.88 -64.16
N VAL A 357 -55.72 0.79 -63.92
CA VAL A 357 -55.60 -0.60 -64.39
C VAL A 357 -56.05 -0.71 -65.84
N GLU A 358 -55.30 -1.38 -66.71
CA GLU A 358 -55.84 -2.03 -67.91
C GLU A 358 -55.22 -3.42 -68.08
N ILE A 359 -56.10 -4.41 -68.22
CA ILE A 359 -55.85 -5.83 -68.54
C ILE A 359 -56.14 -6.00 -70.04
N PRO A 360 -55.44 -6.89 -70.75
CA PRO A 360 -56.17 -7.72 -71.71
C PRO A 360 -55.89 -9.22 -71.54
N GLU A 361 -56.98 -9.98 -71.49
CA GLU A 361 -57.04 -11.44 -71.60
C GLU A 361 -56.61 -11.90 -73.00
N PHE A 362 -55.90 -13.03 -73.06
CA PHE A 362 -55.66 -13.79 -74.29
C PHE A 362 -56.21 -15.21 -74.07
N SER A 363 -57.22 -15.57 -74.86
CA SER A 363 -57.94 -16.86 -74.84
C SER A 363 -57.25 -17.88 -75.75
N ASP A 364 -57.13 -19.08 -75.16
CA ASP A 364 -57.23 -20.45 -75.69
C ASP A 364 -56.60 -20.84 -77.04
N GLY A 365 -55.83 -21.94 -77.00
CA GLY A 365 -55.56 -22.76 -78.18
C GLY A 365 -54.46 -23.79 -78.04
N GLU A 366 -54.87 -25.05 -77.85
CA GLU A 366 -54.23 -26.29 -78.34
C GLU A 366 -52.96 -26.88 -77.67
N VAL A 367 -53.23 -27.82 -76.75
CA VAL A 367 -52.85 -29.26 -76.77
C VAL A 367 -52.00 -29.75 -77.95
N ALA A 368 -50.81 -30.32 -77.70
CA ALA A 368 -50.47 -31.75 -77.96
C ALA A 368 -48.95 -32.07 -77.87
N GLN A 369 -48.64 -33.05 -77.01
CA GLN A 369 -47.65 -34.14 -77.15
C GLN A 369 -46.15 -33.83 -77.36
N LEU A 370 -45.31 -34.09 -76.35
CA LEU A 370 -44.63 -35.40 -76.11
C LEU A 370 -43.96 -35.42 -74.73
#